data_AF-A0A7V9TI73-F1
#
_entry.id   AF-A0A7V9TI73-F1
#
_cell.length_a   1.000
_cell.length_b   1.000
_cell.length_c   1.000
_cell.angle_alpha   90.00
_cell.angle_beta   90.00
_cell.angle_gamma   90.00
#
_symmetry.space_group_name_H-M   'P 1'
#
loop_
_entity.id
_entity.type
_entity.pdbx_description
1 polymer ?
#
loop_
_entity_poly.entity_id
_entity_poly.type
_entity_poly.pdbx_seq_one_letter_code
_entity_poly.pdbx_strand_id
1 'polypeptide(L)'
;MIQTLMCSLVDLSGHKATQPRSDECVPAAIARVRPDLLLLDCEHDCACEQEAYDAAATIGAEVLLFTPARTNAEVADFARGRGLRSMALPIRLHEFSETLHTSLRA
;
A
#
# COMPACT_ATOMS: atom_id res chain seq x y z
N MET A 1 10.96 8.62 -4.62
CA MET A 1 10.60 8.89 -6.02
C MET A 1 9.36 8.09 -6.45
N ILE A 2 9.27 6.79 -6.12
CA ILE A 2 8.12 5.95 -6.47
C ILE A 2 6.79 6.42 -5.83
N GLN A 3 6.83 6.96 -4.62
CA GLN A 3 5.64 7.45 -3.88
C GLN A 3 4.81 8.49 -4.66
N THR A 4 5.45 9.46 -5.32
CA THR A 4 4.73 10.49 -6.11
C THR A 4 4.01 9.87 -7.30
N LEU A 5 4.65 8.92 -7.98
CA LEU A 5 4.03 8.18 -9.08
C LEU A 5 2.82 7.38 -8.59
N MET A 6 2.96 6.69 -7.46
CA MET A 6 1.86 5.92 -6.86
C MET A 6 0.68 6.83 -6.49
N CYS A 7 0.93 8.01 -5.93
CA CYS A 7 -0.14 8.97 -5.66
C CYS A 7 -0.86 9.39 -6.96
N SER A 8 -0.12 9.67 -8.03
CA SER A 8 -0.73 10.00 -9.32
C SER A 8 -1.55 8.83 -9.88
N LEU A 9 -1.10 7.59 -9.73
CA LEU A 9 -1.88 6.42 -10.16
C LEU A 9 -3.17 6.28 -9.36
N VAL A 10 -3.13 6.46 -8.04
CA VAL A 10 -4.31 6.44 -7.16
C VAL A 10 -5.30 7.52 -7.56
N ASP A 11 -4.82 8.74 -7.82
CA ASP A 11 -5.67 9.86 -8.24
C ASP A 11 -6.30 9.59 -9.63
N LEU A 12 -5.54 9.01 -10.57
CA LEU A 12 -6.03 8.60 -11.89
C LEU A 12 -7.06 7.44 -11.82
N SER A 13 -6.99 6.61 -10.78
CA SER A 13 -7.98 5.57 -10.50
C SER A 13 -9.26 6.11 -9.84
N GLY A 14 -9.36 7.42 -9.59
CA GLY A 14 -10.54 8.07 -9.01
C GLY A 14 -10.59 8.06 -7.48
N HIS A 15 -9.47 7.73 -6.83
CA HIS A 15 -9.31 7.80 -5.38
C HIS A 15 -8.50 9.04 -4.99
N LYS A 16 -8.33 9.29 -3.69
CA LYS A 16 -7.52 10.39 -3.19
C LYS A 16 -6.29 9.85 -2.48
N ALA A 17 -5.11 10.08 -3.03
CA ALA A 17 -3.87 9.74 -2.34
C ALA A 17 -3.55 10.73 -1.23
N THR A 18 -3.03 10.24 -0.10
CA THR A 18 -2.45 11.07 0.95
C THR A 18 -1.12 10.47 1.37
N GLN A 19 -0.09 11.31 1.48
CA GLN A 19 1.23 10.89 1.93
C GLN A 19 1.43 11.21 3.43
N PRO A 20 2.30 10.46 4.11
CA PRO A 20 2.85 10.89 5.40
C PRO A 20 3.56 12.25 5.27
N ARG A 21 3.53 13.04 6.34
CA ARG A 21 4.38 14.23 6.49
C ARG A 21 5.82 13.80 6.69
N SER A 22 6.77 14.67 6.36
CA SER A 22 8.20 14.36 6.45
C SER A 22 8.72 14.14 7.87
N ASP A 23 7.98 14.61 8.89
CA ASP A 23 8.36 14.61 10.31
C ASP A 23 7.54 13.63 11.16
N GLU A 24 6.60 12.90 10.56
CA GLU A 24 5.75 11.95 11.30
C GLU A 24 6.12 10.49 10.97
N CYS A 25 6.02 9.63 11.98
CA CYS A 25 6.19 8.19 11.78
C CYS A 25 4.95 7.57 11.13
N VAL A 26 5.11 6.39 10.51
CA VAL A 26 4.03 5.69 9.80
C VAL A 26 2.80 5.44 10.66
N PRO A 27 2.89 4.94 11.91
CA PRO A 27 1.70 4.77 12.76
C PRO A 27 0.95 6.09 13.04
N ALA A 28 1.68 7.20 13.22
CA ALA A 28 1.08 8.51 13.42
C ALA A 28 0.38 9.01 12.14
N ALA A 29 0.98 8.77 10.98
CA ALA A 29 0.37 9.09 9.68
C ALA A 29 -0.93 8.30 9.46
N ILE A 30 -0.92 6.99 9.75
CA ILE A 30 -2.10 6.12 9.63
C ILE A 30 -3.22 6.61 10.56
N ALA A 31 -2.91 6.89 11.83
CA ALA A 31 -3.88 7.38 12.80
C ALA A 31 -4.48 8.75 12.41
N ARG A 32 -3.67 9.64 11.83
CA ARG A 32 -4.09 10.98 11.38
C ARG A 32 -4.93 10.94 10.10
N VAL A 33 -4.47 10.18 9.10
CA VAL A 33 -5.10 10.13 7.77
C VAL A 33 -6.34 9.24 7.78
N ARG A 34 -6.31 8.15 8.57
CA ARG A 34 -7.34 7.10 8.60
C ARG A 34 -7.70 6.58 7.20
N PRO A 35 -6.72 6.07 6.43
CA PRO A 35 -6.98 5.59 5.08
C PRO A 35 -7.85 4.33 5.08
N ASP A 36 -8.66 4.15 4.04
CA ASP A 36 -9.35 2.87 3.80
C ASP A 36 -8.37 1.80 3.26
N LEU A 37 -7.31 2.23 2.58
CA LEU A 37 -6.27 1.38 2.00
C LEU A 37 -4.88 2.00 2.18
N LEU A 38 -3.97 1.23 2.77
CA LEU A 38 -2.55 1.55 2.88
C LEU A 38 -1.78 0.87 1.73
N LEU A 39 -1.18 1.68 0.86
CA LEU A 39 -0.19 1.22 -0.11
C LEU A 39 1.19 1.21 0.54
N LEU A 40 1.77 0.02 0.72
CA LEU A 40 3.04 -0.16 1.41
C LEU A 40 4.09 -0.74 0.46
N ASP A 41 5.18 0.00 0.30
CA ASP A 41 6.33 -0.41 -0.51
C ASP A 41 7.09 -1.52 0.22
N CYS A 42 7.23 -2.69 -0.41
CA CYS A 42 7.93 -3.85 0.16
C CYS A 42 9.39 -3.57 0.49
N GLU A 43 10.00 -2.60 -0.17
CA GLU A 43 11.39 -2.21 0.04
C GLU A 43 11.53 -1.10 1.09
N HIS A 44 10.43 -0.57 1.62
CA HIS A 44 10.45 0.39 2.70
C HIS A 44 10.64 -0.30 4.05
N ASP A 45 11.45 0.28 4.94
CA ASP A 45 11.78 -0.31 6.25
C ASP A 45 10.52 -0.72 7.04
N CYS A 46 9.49 0.14 7.03
CA CYS A 46 8.20 -0.13 7.66
C CYS A 46 7.44 -1.37 7.12
N ALA A 47 7.80 -1.94 5.97
CA ALA A 47 7.22 -3.21 5.50
C ALA A 47 7.71 -4.43 6.30
N CYS A 48 8.79 -4.26 7.07
CA CYS A 48 9.27 -5.28 8.01
C CYS A 48 8.85 -4.99 9.46
N GLU A 49 8.31 -3.80 9.73
CA GLU A 49 7.87 -3.36 11.05
C GLU A 49 6.41 -3.76 11.29
N GLN A 50 6.15 -4.48 12.38
CA GLN A 50 4.80 -4.94 12.73
C GLN A 50 3.87 -3.77 13.07
N GLU A 51 4.45 -2.68 13.56
CA GLU A 51 3.77 -1.47 14.01
C GLU A 51 2.91 -0.82 12.90
N ALA A 52 3.35 -0.90 11.63
CA ALA A 52 2.58 -0.37 10.51
C ALA A 52 1.31 -1.20 10.25
N TYR A 53 1.42 -2.52 10.33
CA TYR A 53 0.29 -3.44 10.15
C TYR A 53 -0.69 -3.35 11.31
N ASP A 54 -0.20 -3.27 12.55
CA ASP A 54 -1.03 -3.13 13.74
C ASP A 54 -1.79 -1.80 13.75
N ALA A 55 -1.14 -0.71 13.30
CA ALA A 55 -1.78 0.58 13.14
C ALA A 55 -2.89 0.56 12.09
N ALA A 56 -2.66 -0.08 10.94
CA ALA A 56 -3.68 -0.26 9.90
C ALA A 56 -4.86 -1.11 10.42
N ALA A 57 -4.58 -2.25 11.05
CA ALA A 57 -5.59 -3.14 11.62
C ALA A 57 -6.45 -2.44 12.70
N THR A 58 -5.83 -1.60 13.54
CA THR A 58 -6.53 -0.84 14.60
C THR A 58 -7.63 0.07 14.05
N ILE A 59 -7.44 0.62 12.86
CA ILE A 59 -8.43 1.51 12.21
C ILE A 59 -9.29 0.81 11.16
N GLY A 60 -9.06 -0.49 10.92
CA GLY A 60 -9.73 -1.27 9.89
C GLY A 60 -9.27 -0.95 8.47
N ALA A 61 -8.05 -0.45 8.29
CA ALA A 61 -7.49 -0.17 6.96
C ALA A 61 -6.94 -1.45 6.33
N GLU A 62 -7.23 -1.65 5.06
CA GLU A 62 -6.62 -2.71 4.26
C GLU A 62 -5.16 -2.38 3.93
N VAL A 63 -4.31 -3.40 3.82
CA VAL A 63 -2.90 -3.21 3.40
C VAL A 63 -2.66 -3.92 2.07
N LEU A 64 -2.23 -3.15 1.07
CA LEU A 64 -1.80 -3.64 -0.22
C LEU A 64 -0.30 -3.39 -0.38
N LEU A 65 0.45 -4.47 -0.50
CA LEU A 65 1.89 -4.40 -0.74
C LEU A 65 2.16 -4.13 -2.21
N PHE A 66 3.16 -3.31 -2.49
CA PHE A 66 3.67 -3.15 -3.85
C PHE A 66 5.19 -3.18 -3.90
N THR A 67 5.75 -3.54 -5.05
CA THR A 67 7.20 -3.53 -5.26
C THR A 67 7.56 -3.14 -6.68
N PRO A 68 8.55 -2.26 -6.90
CA PRO A 68 9.16 -2.03 -8.20
C PRO A 68 10.33 -2.97 -8.51
N ALA A 69 10.81 -3.73 -7.53
CA ALA A 69 12.07 -4.47 -7.63
C ALA A 69 11.89 -5.97 -7.84
N ARG A 70 10.72 -6.52 -7.51
CA ARG A 70 10.47 -7.98 -7.54
C ARG A 70 9.37 -8.34 -8.51
N THR A 71 9.35 -9.62 -8.90
CA THR A 71 8.28 -10.21 -9.70
C THR A 71 7.01 -10.40 -8.88
N ASN A 72 5.87 -10.56 -9.59
CA ASN A 72 4.58 -10.87 -8.95
C ASN A 72 4.63 -12.14 -8.08
N ALA A 73 5.41 -13.16 -8.47
CA ALA A 73 5.54 -14.39 -7.70
C ALA A 73 6.25 -14.15 -6.37
N GLU A 74 7.38 -13.42 -6.40
CA GLU A 74 8.19 -13.13 -5.21
C GLU A 74 7.43 -12.27 -4.19
N VAL A 75 6.69 -11.26 -4.67
CA VAL A 75 5.90 -10.41 -3.76
C VAL A 75 4.67 -11.14 -3.23
N ALA A 76 4.04 -12.00 -4.04
CA ALA A 76 2.92 -12.82 -3.59
C ALA A 76 3.35 -13.82 -2.52
N ASP A 77 4.55 -14.41 -2.61
CA ASP A 77 5.09 -15.27 -1.55
C ASP A 77 5.29 -14.49 -0.24
N PHE A 78 5.85 -13.28 -0.32
CA PHE A 78 6.04 -12.40 0.84
C PHE A 78 4.71 -11.96 1.48
N ALA A 79 3.71 -11.66 0.66
CA ALA A 79 2.39 -11.22 1.10
C ALA A 79 1.54 -12.37 1.66
N ARG A 80 1.64 -13.58 1.08
CA ARG A 80 0.90 -14.78 1.52
C ARG A 80 1.20 -15.13 2.97
N GLY A 81 2.45 -15.00 3.40
CA GLY A 81 2.84 -15.23 4.80
C GLY A 81 2.11 -14.34 5.81
N ARG A 82 1.53 -13.22 5.35
CA ARG A 82 0.79 -12.24 6.16
C ARG A 82 -0.71 -12.16 5.81
N GLY A 83 -1.18 -13.00 4.88
CA GLY A 83 -2.56 -12.94 4.38
C GLY A 83 -2.88 -11.66 3.57
N LEU A 84 -1.85 -10.98 3.06
CA LEU A 84 -2.00 -9.70 2.37
C LEU A 84 -2.12 -9.88 0.86
N ARG A 85 -2.67 -8.86 0.21
CA ARG A 85 -2.62 -8.70 -1.25
C ARG A 85 -1.35 -7.97 -1.66
N SER A 86 -0.94 -8.19 -2.90
CA SER A 86 0.27 -7.58 -3.45
C SER A 86 0.18 -7.31 -4.94
N MET A 87 0.97 -6.34 -5.41
CA MET A 87 1.17 -6.02 -6.82
C MET A 87 2.65 -5.73 -7.14
N ALA A 88 3.16 -6.24 -8.26
CA ALA A 88 4.46 -5.83 -8.78
C ALA A 88 4.34 -4.74 -9.86
N LEU A 89 5.33 -3.87 -9.94
CA LEU A 89 5.49 -2.90 -11.02
C LEU A 89 6.53 -3.41 -12.06
N PRO A 90 6.42 -3.01 -13.34
CA PRO A 90 5.39 -2.14 -13.92
C PRO A 90 4.02 -2.82 -14.01
N ILE A 91 2.96 -2.03 -13.84
CA ILE A 91 1.57 -2.45 -13.94
C ILE A 91 0.82 -1.55 -14.92
N ARG A 92 -0.20 -2.05 -15.60
CA ARG A 92 -1.07 -1.20 -16.42
C ARG A 92 -2.05 -0.44 -15.53
N LEU A 93 -2.45 0.75 -15.94
CA LEU A 93 -3.39 1.57 -15.15
C LEU A 93 -4.72 0.86 -14.87
N HIS A 94 -5.26 0.10 -15.83
CA HIS A 94 -6.51 -0.65 -15.60
C HIS A 94 -6.32 -1.78 -14.55
N GLU A 95 -5.21 -2.52 -14.62
CA GLU A 95 -4.88 -3.57 -13.65
C GLU A 95 -4.67 -2.97 -12.25
N PHE A 96 -4.04 -1.79 -12.17
CA PHE A 96 -3.90 -1.03 -10.94
C PHE A 96 -5.25 -0.62 -10.34
N SER A 97 -6.12 -0.01 -11.14
CA SER A 97 -7.46 0.40 -10.69
C SER A 97 -8.30 -0.78 -10.18
N GLU A 98 -8.30 -1.91 -10.90
CA GLU A 98 -9.01 -3.12 -10.47
C GLU A 98 -8.46 -3.68 -9.15
N THR A 99 -7.14 -3.60 -8.96
CA THR A 99 -6.48 -4.04 -7.72
C THR A 99 -6.91 -3.15 -6.54
N LEU A 100 -6.94 -1.82 -6.71
CA LEU A 100 -7.42 -0.90 -5.67
C LEU A 100 -8.89 -1.15 -5.31
N HIS A 101 -9.74 -1.29 -6.33
CA HIS A 101 -11.18 -1.50 -6.14
C HIS A 101 -11.49 -2.82 -5.43
N THR A 102 -10.77 -3.89 -5.78
CA THR A 102 -10.88 -5.18 -5.09
C THR A 102 -10.38 -5.09 -3.66
N SER A 103 -9.34 -4.27 -3.42
CA SER A 103 -8.76 -4.09 -2.09
C SER A 103 -9.71 -3.36 -1.15
N LEU A 104 -10.33 -2.28 -1.62
CA LEU A 104 -11.28 -1.45 -0.87
C LEU A 104 -12.65 -2.11 -0.59
N ARG A 105 -12.93 -3.27 -1.18
CA ARG A 105 -14.21 -4.00 -1.04
C ARG A 105 -14.15 -5.24 -0.16
N ALA A 106 -12.96 -5.63 0.31
CA ALA A 106 -12.82 -6.73 1.25
C ALA A 106 -13.20 -6.28 2.67
#